data_AF-A0A940VDY7-F1
#
_entry.id   AF-A0A940VDY7-F1
#
_cell.length_a   1.000
_cell.length_b   1.000
_cell.length_c   1.000
_cell.angle_alpha   90.00
_cell.angle_beta   90.00
_cell.angle_gamma   90.00
#
_symmetry.space_group_name_H-M   'P 1'
#
loop_
_entity.id
_entity.type
_entity.pdbx_description
1 polymer ?
#
loop_
_entity_poly.entity_id
_entity_poly.type
_entity_poly.pdbx_seq_one_letter_code
_entity_poly.pdbx_strand_id
1 'polypeptide(L)'
;GTTPYWALVTATDEATLQAATWTDFVRAGDINEAVQVFGSTANGDAGAGDFDYRTRSLVVRVRSWGYNPGETTSVASGITEFSGFSAGYGVGESINPANAYAIADVFGVGQIAPFTGMTLEKLASPQTETGFNEADGNFTWVLHNTGGGTVQQCAAYLDALTLQDSDIDNGTGEYNGRKGRVWYSRNAAGKVVTASIGGAGLFIEGLSTAEKQNVIMTDDAGNPKTYPYFPEVQITVGAAAVADTDAWYHVFYQDGASEADFDKTGAVTVNDSEGNPVKGNVSTDQVAGKISFAYAYDTNTQAGLSAGVNKPIVVLVEGDGGCAQAITYATITRDPVVAITCAPAADLNA
;
A
#
# COMPACT_ATOMS: atom_id res chain seq x y z
N GLY A 1 -7.84 -12.93 24.55
CA GLY A 1 -7.84 -13.70 23.29
C GLY A 1 -9.11 -13.37 22.57
N THR A 2 -9.03 -13.06 21.29
CA THR A 2 -10.20 -12.64 20.52
C THR A 2 -11.06 -13.87 20.25
N THR A 3 -12.36 -13.73 20.46
CA THR A 3 -13.30 -14.84 20.39
C THR A 3 -13.56 -15.20 18.93
N PRO A 4 -13.32 -16.45 18.50
CA PRO A 4 -13.73 -16.89 17.17
C PRO A 4 -15.23 -16.75 17.00
N TYR A 5 -15.68 -16.54 15.78
CA TYR A 5 -17.08 -16.28 15.46
C TYR A 5 -17.47 -16.94 14.14
N TRP A 6 -18.76 -17.21 13.97
CA TRP A 6 -19.26 -18.02 12.86
C TRP A 6 -20.56 -17.51 12.27
N ALA A 7 -20.83 -17.92 11.03
CA ALA A 7 -22.10 -17.71 10.35
C ALA A 7 -22.49 -18.93 9.51
N LEU A 8 -23.79 -19.21 9.40
CA LEU A 8 -24.34 -20.21 8.48
C LEU A 8 -24.91 -19.50 7.25
N VAL A 9 -24.26 -19.69 6.11
CA VAL A 9 -24.51 -18.91 4.89
C VAL A 9 -24.87 -19.81 3.70
N THR A 10 -25.68 -19.28 2.80
CA THR A 10 -26.08 -19.98 1.56
C THR A 10 -25.00 -19.92 0.48
N ALA A 11 -24.11 -18.93 0.56
CA ALA A 11 -22.98 -18.72 -0.33
C ALA A 11 -21.88 -17.94 0.41
N THR A 12 -20.66 -17.98 -0.12
CA THR A 12 -19.48 -17.30 0.45
C THR A 12 -19.10 -16.03 -0.30
N ASP A 13 -19.97 -15.54 -1.18
CA ASP A 13 -19.79 -14.22 -1.79
C ASP A 13 -19.92 -13.10 -0.75
N GLU A 14 -19.34 -11.94 -1.07
CA GLU A 14 -19.23 -10.83 -0.12
C GLU A 14 -20.58 -10.32 0.37
N ALA A 15 -21.57 -10.19 -0.52
CA ALA A 15 -22.89 -9.66 -0.17
C ALA A 15 -23.60 -10.59 0.83
N THR A 16 -23.51 -11.90 0.61
CA THR A 16 -24.05 -12.90 1.54
C THR A 16 -23.37 -12.82 2.92
N LEU A 17 -22.05 -12.63 2.97
CA LEU A 17 -21.30 -12.55 4.23
C LEU A 17 -21.63 -11.27 5.04
N GLN A 18 -21.81 -10.14 4.35
CA GLN A 18 -22.22 -8.86 4.96
C GLN A 18 -23.63 -8.94 5.56
N ALA A 19 -24.57 -9.58 4.84
CA ALA A 19 -25.95 -9.77 5.28
C ALA A 19 -26.10 -10.85 6.36
N ALA A 20 -25.08 -11.68 6.59
CA ALA A 20 -25.15 -12.78 7.52
C ALA A 20 -25.25 -12.30 8.99
N THR A 21 -25.91 -13.12 9.80
CA THR A 21 -25.85 -13.03 11.25
C THR A 21 -24.62 -13.80 11.74
N TRP A 22 -23.73 -13.09 12.42
CA TRP A 22 -22.51 -13.67 12.98
C TRP A 22 -22.68 -13.87 14.48
N THR A 23 -22.23 -15.00 14.98
CA THR A 23 -22.35 -15.40 16.38
C THR A 23 -20.98 -15.77 16.93
N ASP A 24 -20.67 -15.29 18.13
CA ASP A 24 -19.44 -15.65 18.84
C ASP A 24 -19.54 -17.06 19.40
N PHE A 25 -18.43 -17.80 19.39
CA PHE A 25 -18.33 -19.00 20.21
C PHE A 25 -18.27 -18.61 21.69
N VAL A 26 -18.94 -19.38 22.55
CA VAL A 26 -19.08 -19.04 23.97
C VAL A 26 -17.84 -19.47 24.76
N ARG A 27 -17.18 -20.54 24.31
CA ARG A 27 -16.03 -21.12 25.02
C ARG A 27 -14.72 -20.44 24.60
N ALA A 28 -13.92 -20.08 25.60
CA ALA A 28 -12.55 -19.64 25.39
C ALA A 28 -11.64 -20.84 25.08
N GLY A 29 -10.61 -20.62 24.27
CA GLY A 29 -9.63 -21.63 23.88
C GLY A 29 -9.99 -22.30 22.55
N ASP A 30 -9.61 -23.57 22.40
CA ASP A 30 -9.92 -24.33 21.20
C ASP A 30 -11.44 -24.43 20.98
N ILE A 31 -11.86 -24.27 19.72
CA ILE A 31 -13.27 -24.31 19.36
C ILE A 31 -13.78 -25.76 19.51
N ASN A 32 -14.33 -26.03 20.69
CA ASN A 32 -14.98 -27.29 21.05
C ASN A 32 -16.45 -27.04 21.41
N GLU A 33 -17.15 -26.47 20.44
CA GLU A 33 -18.56 -26.13 20.50
C GLU A 33 -19.22 -26.52 19.16
N ALA A 34 -20.36 -27.20 19.23
CA ALA A 34 -21.10 -27.62 18.06
C ALA A 34 -22.11 -26.52 17.65
N VAL A 35 -22.21 -26.27 16.35
CA VAL A 35 -23.22 -25.38 15.78
C VAL A 35 -24.46 -26.20 15.40
N GLN A 36 -25.62 -25.87 15.96
CA GLN A 36 -26.88 -26.52 15.61
C GLN A 36 -27.35 -26.05 14.22
N VAL A 37 -27.51 -26.99 13.30
CA VAL A 37 -27.93 -26.71 11.90
C VAL A 37 -29.35 -27.20 11.59
N PHE A 38 -30.00 -27.87 12.52
CA PHE A 38 -31.35 -28.39 12.37
C PHE A 38 -32.07 -28.39 13.71
N GLY A 39 -33.33 -27.95 13.70
CA GLY A 39 -34.24 -28.00 14.85
C GLY A 39 -35.64 -28.37 14.37
N SER A 40 -36.35 -29.19 15.14
CA SER A 40 -37.76 -29.44 14.87
C SER A 40 -38.58 -29.64 16.16
N THR A 41 -39.68 -28.90 16.25
CA THR A 41 -40.67 -29.00 17.32
C THR A 41 -41.51 -30.28 17.21
N ALA A 42 -41.51 -30.94 16.04
CA ALA A 42 -42.23 -32.19 15.81
C ALA A 42 -41.79 -33.34 16.73
N ASN A 43 -40.58 -33.26 17.29
CA ASN A 43 -40.02 -34.26 18.21
C ASN A 43 -39.98 -33.78 19.67
N GLY A 44 -40.72 -32.71 20.02
CA GLY A 44 -40.83 -32.22 21.39
C GLY A 44 -39.71 -31.27 21.84
N ASP A 45 -38.77 -30.92 20.97
CA ASP A 45 -37.80 -29.84 21.22
C ASP A 45 -38.44 -28.47 20.94
N ALA A 46 -39.13 -27.93 21.94
CA ALA A 46 -39.72 -26.59 21.87
C ALA A 46 -38.71 -25.46 22.10
N GLY A 47 -37.46 -25.77 22.47
CA GLY A 47 -36.45 -24.78 22.83
C GLY A 47 -35.70 -24.20 21.64
N ALA A 48 -35.39 -25.03 20.64
CA ALA A 48 -34.64 -24.62 19.46
C ALA A 48 -35.52 -24.08 18.30
N GLY A 49 -36.80 -24.47 18.25
CA GLY A 49 -37.72 -24.10 17.17
C GLY A 49 -37.54 -24.93 15.89
N ASP A 50 -38.28 -24.57 14.83
CA ASP A 50 -38.25 -25.25 13.52
C ASP A 50 -37.34 -24.53 12.53
N PHE A 51 -36.24 -25.17 12.13
CA PHE A 51 -35.31 -24.65 11.11
C PHE A 51 -34.49 -25.78 10.45
N ASP A 52 -34.05 -25.54 9.22
CA ASP A 52 -33.19 -26.46 8.47
C ASP A 52 -32.10 -25.69 7.70
N TYR A 53 -30.86 -25.79 8.19
CA TYR A 53 -29.66 -25.18 7.63
C TYR A 53 -28.63 -26.22 7.19
N ARG A 54 -29.04 -27.49 7.02
CA ARG A 54 -28.13 -28.58 6.63
C ARG A 54 -27.46 -28.38 5.27
N THR A 55 -28.02 -27.53 4.42
CA THR A 55 -27.47 -27.17 3.10
C THR A 55 -26.60 -25.92 3.13
N ARG A 56 -26.47 -25.23 4.28
CA ARG A 56 -25.68 -24.02 4.41
C ARG A 56 -24.22 -24.36 4.72
N SER A 57 -23.33 -23.50 4.26
CA SER A 57 -21.93 -23.54 4.63
C SER A 57 -21.73 -22.84 5.96
N LEU A 58 -21.01 -23.48 6.87
CA LEU A 58 -20.52 -22.83 8.08
C LEU A 58 -19.23 -22.09 7.71
N VAL A 59 -19.16 -20.80 8.00
CA VAL A 59 -17.94 -19.99 7.91
C VAL A 59 -17.50 -19.69 9.32
N VAL A 60 -16.23 -19.93 9.63
CA VAL A 60 -15.62 -19.65 10.93
C VAL A 60 -14.45 -18.70 10.74
N ARG A 61 -14.39 -17.68 11.58
CA ARG A 61 -13.33 -16.67 11.58
C ARG A 61 -12.75 -16.45 12.96
N VAL A 62 -11.50 -16.04 12.98
CA VAL A 62 -10.81 -15.53 14.16
C VAL A 62 -9.93 -14.38 13.71
N ARG A 63 -10.00 -13.26 14.44
CA ARG A 63 -9.30 -12.02 14.11
C ARG A 63 -8.79 -11.37 15.38
N SER A 64 -7.52 -11.08 15.45
CA SER A 64 -6.85 -10.44 16.58
C SER A 64 -5.90 -9.36 16.08
N TRP A 65 -5.77 -8.28 16.84
CA TRP A 65 -4.77 -7.27 16.55
C TRP A 65 -3.35 -7.84 16.55
N GLY A 66 -2.55 -7.52 15.54
CA GLY A 66 -1.17 -8.02 15.38
C GLY A 66 -1.08 -9.42 14.75
N TYR A 67 -2.19 -9.98 14.27
CA TYR A 67 -2.23 -11.28 13.62
C TYR A 67 -2.86 -11.20 12.22
N ASN A 68 -2.45 -12.12 11.35
CA ASN A 68 -3.13 -12.35 10.08
C ASN A 68 -4.46 -13.09 10.35
N PRO A 69 -5.60 -12.54 9.90
CA PRO A 69 -6.92 -13.14 10.11
C PRO A 69 -7.01 -14.60 9.64
N GLY A 70 -7.66 -15.44 10.46
CA GLY A 70 -8.01 -16.81 10.11
C GLY A 70 -9.44 -16.91 9.58
N GLU A 71 -9.65 -17.65 8.49
CA GLU A 71 -10.97 -18.01 7.95
C GLU A 71 -10.94 -19.47 7.49
N THR A 72 -12.00 -20.22 7.79
CA THR A 72 -12.23 -21.55 7.24
C THR A 72 -13.73 -21.76 6.99
N THR A 73 -14.06 -22.80 6.24
CA THR A 73 -15.44 -23.22 6.01
C THR A 73 -15.63 -24.70 6.32
N SER A 74 -16.86 -25.14 6.60
CA SER A 74 -17.17 -26.57 6.77
C SER A 74 -16.79 -27.41 5.54
N VAL A 75 -16.82 -26.81 4.35
CA VAL A 75 -16.39 -27.45 3.10
C VAL A 75 -14.87 -27.60 3.06
N ALA A 76 -14.13 -26.54 3.42
CA ALA A 76 -12.67 -26.53 3.40
C ALA A 76 -12.05 -27.42 4.50
N SER A 77 -12.67 -27.48 5.68
CA SER A 77 -12.23 -28.34 6.78
C SER A 77 -12.59 -29.81 6.59
N GLY A 78 -13.57 -30.12 5.71
CA GLY A 78 -14.08 -31.47 5.50
C GLY A 78 -14.87 -32.01 6.70
N ILE A 79 -15.24 -31.16 7.66
CA ILE A 79 -15.94 -31.55 8.88
C ILE A 79 -17.46 -31.45 8.65
N THR A 80 -18.11 -32.60 8.50
CA THR A 80 -19.57 -32.70 8.35
C THR A 80 -20.28 -32.97 9.67
N GLU A 81 -19.57 -33.45 10.70
CA GLU A 81 -20.11 -33.71 12.04
C GLU A 81 -19.01 -33.60 13.12
N PHE A 82 -19.38 -33.15 14.32
CA PHE A 82 -18.53 -33.25 15.51
C PHE A 82 -18.83 -34.57 16.23
N SER A 83 -17.91 -35.53 16.16
CA SER A 83 -17.93 -36.74 17.00
C SER A 83 -17.05 -36.56 18.25
N GLY A 84 -17.06 -37.54 19.16
CA GLY A 84 -16.28 -37.50 20.40
C GLY A 84 -14.75 -37.36 20.23
N PHE A 85 -14.22 -37.45 19.00
CA PHE A 85 -12.80 -37.28 18.67
C PHE A 85 -12.57 -36.25 17.53
N SER A 86 -13.42 -35.23 17.40
CA SER A 86 -13.25 -34.16 16.40
C SER A 86 -12.07 -33.22 16.73
N ALA A 87 -11.29 -32.83 15.71
CA ALA A 87 -10.09 -31.98 15.82
C ALA A 87 -10.38 -30.45 15.83
N GLY A 88 -11.62 -30.03 16.07
CA GLY A 88 -12.02 -28.62 15.97
C GLY A 88 -12.08 -28.14 14.52
N TYR A 89 -12.45 -26.87 14.28
CA TYR A 89 -12.68 -26.35 12.92
C TYR A 89 -11.42 -26.15 12.06
N GLY A 90 -10.22 -26.31 12.61
CA GLY A 90 -8.96 -26.12 11.88
C GLY A 90 -8.72 -24.67 11.45
N VAL A 91 -9.19 -23.69 12.24
CA VAL A 91 -8.97 -22.26 12.02
C VAL A 91 -7.91 -21.75 12.99
N GLY A 92 -7.04 -20.87 12.52
CA GLY A 92 -6.04 -20.25 13.37
C GLY A 92 -5.51 -18.96 12.75
N GLU A 93 -4.84 -18.18 13.58
CA GLU A 93 -4.16 -16.97 13.16
C GLU A 93 -2.65 -17.19 13.17
N SER A 94 -1.93 -16.38 12.40
CA SER A 94 -0.46 -16.31 12.46
C SER A 94 -0.04 -14.90 12.84
N ILE A 95 1.10 -14.75 13.51
CA ILE A 95 1.62 -13.42 13.86
C ILE A 95 1.83 -12.62 12.56
N ASN A 96 1.42 -11.35 12.57
CA ASN A 96 1.74 -10.40 11.51
C ASN A 96 2.93 -9.52 11.96
N PRO A 97 4.19 -9.91 11.69
CA PRO A 97 5.36 -9.17 12.16
C PRO A 97 5.51 -7.78 11.52
N ALA A 98 4.78 -7.51 10.42
CA ALA A 98 4.78 -6.20 9.78
C ALA A 98 3.89 -5.17 10.51
N ASN A 99 2.99 -5.63 11.38
CA ASN A 99 2.16 -4.76 12.20
C ASN A 99 2.77 -4.61 13.60
N ALA A 100 3.59 -3.57 13.77
CA ALA A 100 4.26 -3.25 15.02
C ALA A 100 3.56 -2.14 15.84
N TYR A 101 2.36 -1.71 15.41
CA TYR A 101 1.66 -0.57 15.99
C TYR A 101 0.75 -1.01 17.15
N ALA A 102 0.48 -0.11 18.09
CA ALA A 102 -0.58 -0.31 19.07
C ALA A 102 -1.93 0.00 18.43
N ILE A 103 -2.96 -0.83 18.66
CA ILE A 103 -4.28 -0.61 18.04
C ILE A 103 -4.87 0.77 18.36
N ALA A 104 -4.63 1.28 19.58
CA ALA A 104 -5.13 2.58 20.01
C ALA A 104 -4.53 3.75 19.22
N ASP A 105 -3.31 3.60 18.69
CA ASP A 105 -2.65 4.60 17.83
C ASP A 105 -3.24 4.58 16.42
N VAL A 106 -3.69 3.40 15.98
CA VAL A 106 -4.15 3.14 14.61
C VAL A 106 -5.63 3.46 14.43
N PHE A 107 -6.47 3.15 15.42
CA PHE A 107 -7.92 3.28 15.31
C PHE A 107 -8.58 3.54 16.67
N GLY A 108 -9.63 4.36 16.68
CA GLY A 108 -10.39 4.74 17.89
C GLY A 108 -10.06 6.13 18.41
N VAL A 109 -10.47 6.44 19.65
CA VAL A 109 -10.38 7.80 20.23
C VAL A 109 -8.94 8.28 20.41
N GLY A 110 -7.99 7.36 20.58
CA GLY A 110 -6.57 7.65 20.76
C GLY A 110 -5.75 7.72 19.47
N GLN A 111 -6.41 7.66 18.30
CA GLN A 111 -5.74 7.60 17.01
C GLN A 111 -4.77 8.78 16.82
N ILE A 112 -3.59 8.49 16.27
CA ILE A 112 -2.52 9.48 16.04
C ILE A 112 -2.18 9.58 14.54
N ALA A 113 -1.41 10.62 14.17
CA ALA A 113 -0.89 10.73 12.81
C ALA A 113 0.05 9.56 12.47
N PRO A 114 0.03 9.03 11.23
CA PRO A 114 -0.76 9.50 10.08
C PRO A 114 -2.20 8.94 10.04
N PHE A 115 -2.57 8.01 10.93
CA PHE A 115 -3.84 7.29 10.89
C PHE A 115 -5.07 8.19 11.02
N THR A 116 -4.99 9.31 11.73
CA THR A 116 -6.08 10.30 11.82
C THR A 116 -6.49 10.89 10.47
N GLY A 117 -5.63 10.78 9.45
CA GLY A 117 -5.94 11.20 8.08
C GLY A 117 -6.35 10.04 7.16
N MET A 118 -6.64 8.85 7.70
CA MET A 118 -7.03 7.67 6.95
C MET A 118 -8.53 7.39 7.05
N THR A 119 -9.20 7.19 5.91
CA THR A 119 -10.59 6.73 5.83
C THR A 119 -10.76 5.73 4.69
N LEU A 120 -11.69 4.78 4.83
CA LEU A 120 -12.01 3.83 3.77
C LEU A 120 -13.40 4.15 3.22
N GLU A 121 -13.52 4.32 1.91
CA GLU A 121 -14.78 4.66 1.25
C GLU A 121 -15.07 3.70 0.11
N LYS A 122 -16.34 3.28 0.00
CA LYS A 122 -16.88 2.66 -1.20
C LYS A 122 -17.53 3.71 -2.09
N LEU A 123 -16.96 3.94 -3.25
CA LEU A 123 -17.49 4.90 -4.21
C LEU A 123 -18.78 4.39 -4.86
N ALA A 124 -19.73 5.30 -5.10
CA ALA A 124 -20.95 5.00 -5.85
C ALA A 124 -20.68 4.72 -7.34
N SER A 125 -19.56 5.20 -7.86
CA SER A 125 -19.06 4.91 -9.20
C SER A 125 -17.56 4.67 -9.10
N PRO A 126 -17.03 3.61 -9.74
CA PRO A 126 -15.60 3.33 -9.70
C PRO A 126 -14.79 4.52 -10.22
N GLN A 127 -13.68 4.81 -9.58
CA GLN A 127 -12.70 5.76 -10.11
C GLN A 127 -11.70 5.05 -11.01
N THR A 128 -11.41 5.67 -12.15
CA THR A 128 -10.37 5.18 -13.09
C THR A 128 -9.04 5.82 -12.72
N GLU A 129 -8.09 4.99 -12.35
CA GLU A 129 -6.72 5.39 -12.00
C GLU A 129 -5.76 5.05 -13.13
N THR A 130 -4.86 5.99 -13.39
CA THR A 130 -3.85 5.92 -14.45
C THR A 130 -2.43 5.84 -13.87
N GLY A 131 -1.42 5.67 -14.72
CA GLY A 131 -0.02 5.71 -14.29
C GLY A 131 0.51 4.38 -13.74
N PHE A 132 -0.10 3.27 -14.15
CA PHE A 132 0.43 1.91 -13.94
C PHE A 132 1.25 1.44 -15.17
N ASN A 133 2.01 0.36 -15.01
CA ASN A 133 2.67 -0.31 -16.14
C ASN A 133 1.66 -1.05 -17.03
N GLU A 134 0.58 -1.53 -16.42
CA GLU A 134 -0.56 -2.12 -17.08
C GLU A 134 -1.55 -1.03 -17.55
N ALA A 135 -2.62 -1.44 -18.25
CA ALA A 135 -3.71 -0.52 -18.58
C ALA A 135 -4.33 0.09 -17.30
N ASP A 136 -4.99 1.23 -17.45
CA ASP A 136 -5.72 1.91 -16.38
C ASP A 136 -6.60 0.94 -15.58
N GLY A 137 -6.72 1.20 -14.28
CA GLY A 137 -7.50 0.37 -13.35
C GLY A 137 -8.75 1.10 -12.89
N ASN A 138 -9.87 0.37 -12.78
CA ASN A 138 -11.05 0.89 -12.10
C ASN A 138 -11.06 0.38 -10.66
N PHE A 139 -11.34 1.28 -9.72
CA PHE A 139 -11.34 0.99 -8.30
C PHE A 139 -12.60 1.55 -7.65
N THR A 140 -13.34 0.66 -7.00
CA THR A 140 -14.54 1.02 -6.26
C THR A 140 -14.25 1.33 -4.79
N TRP A 141 -13.28 0.66 -4.18
CA TRP A 141 -12.84 0.95 -2.81
C TRP A 141 -11.63 1.87 -2.81
N VAL A 142 -11.64 2.85 -1.92
CA VAL A 142 -10.55 3.83 -1.78
C VAL A 142 -10.17 3.98 -0.32
N LEU A 143 -8.90 3.74 -0.03
CA LEU A 143 -8.28 4.16 1.21
C LEU A 143 -7.69 5.57 1.00
N HIS A 144 -8.39 6.58 1.51
CA HIS A 144 -7.90 7.95 1.51
C HIS A 144 -6.82 8.09 2.58
N ASN A 145 -5.55 8.17 2.18
CA ASN A 145 -4.42 8.35 3.09
C ASN A 145 -3.91 9.81 3.01
N THR A 146 -4.73 10.74 3.49
CA THR A 146 -4.44 12.17 3.45
C THR A 146 -3.31 12.59 4.42
N GLY A 147 -3.04 11.75 5.43
CA GLY A 147 -1.93 11.93 6.37
C GLY A 147 -0.55 11.56 5.82
N GLY A 148 -0.44 11.08 4.58
CA GLY A 148 0.83 10.71 3.96
C GLY A 148 1.51 9.52 4.62
N GLY A 149 0.73 8.59 5.17
CA GLY A 149 1.24 7.36 5.77
C GLY A 149 1.90 6.43 4.74
N THR A 150 2.82 5.61 5.22
CA THR A 150 3.44 4.52 4.44
C THR A 150 2.43 3.43 4.10
N VAL A 151 2.72 2.62 3.07
CA VAL A 151 1.94 1.43 2.71
C VAL A 151 1.78 0.49 3.91
N GLN A 152 2.79 0.41 4.78
CA GLN A 152 2.76 -0.41 5.98
C GLN A 152 1.79 0.13 7.03
N GLN A 153 1.68 1.45 7.16
CA GLN A 153 0.67 2.09 8.01
C GLN A 153 -0.73 1.93 7.40
N CYS A 154 -0.89 2.08 6.08
CA CYS A 154 -2.15 1.78 5.39
C CYS A 154 -2.60 0.33 5.65
N ALA A 155 -1.68 -0.64 5.55
CA ALA A 155 -1.97 -2.04 5.87
C ALA A 155 -2.39 -2.24 7.33
N ALA A 156 -1.72 -1.60 8.29
CA ALA A 156 -2.10 -1.67 9.71
C ALA A 156 -3.48 -1.03 9.98
N TYR A 157 -3.82 0.04 9.28
CA TYR A 157 -5.14 0.65 9.34
C TYR A 157 -6.22 -0.29 8.82
N LEU A 158 -5.99 -0.92 7.65
CA LEU A 158 -6.89 -1.92 7.09
C LEU A 158 -7.07 -3.12 8.02
N ASP A 159 -6.00 -3.59 8.68
CA ASP A 159 -6.09 -4.63 9.71
C ASP A 159 -7.04 -4.20 10.85
N ALA A 160 -6.92 -2.96 11.33
CA ALA A 160 -7.76 -2.45 12.40
C ALA A 160 -9.24 -2.37 11.99
N LEU A 161 -9.51 -1.99 10.73
CA LEU A 161 -10.87 -1.98 10.19
C LEU A 161 -11.50 -3.36 10.17
N THR A 162 -10.73 -4.43 9.90
CA THR A 162 -11.27 -5.81 9.91
C THR A 162 -11.73 -6.32 11.28
N LEU A 163 -11.43 -5.58 12.36
CA LEU A 163 -11.83 -5.88 13.73
C LEU A 163 -13.12 -5.17 14.15
N GLN A 164 -13.59 -4.19 13.37
CA GLN A 164 -14.73 -3.35 13.76
C GLN A 164 -16.06 -4.04 13.45
N ASP A 165 -16.86 -4.31 14.48
CA ASP A 165 -18.23 -4.80 14.35
C ASP A 165 -19.22 -3.64 14.16
N SER A 166 -18.87 -2.76 13.24
CA SER A 166 -19.62 -1.57 12.88
C SER A 166 -19.33 -1.25 11.43
N ASP A 167 -20.06 -0.27 10.90
CA ASP A 167 -19.75 0.31 9.62
C ASP A 167 -18.33 0.89 9.61
N ILE A 168 -17.58 0.60 8.56
CA ILE A 168 -16.25 1.13 8.26
C ILE A 168 -16.20 1.87 6.92
N ASP A 169 -17.34 1.93 6.20
CA ASP A 169 -17.47 2.70 4.98
C ASP A 169 -17.74 4.17 5.34
N ASN A 170 -16.85 5.06 4.95
CA ASN A 170 -17.03 6.51 5.10
C ASN A 170 -17.89 7.14 3.99
N GLY A 171 -18.33 6.33 3.02
CA GLY A 171 -19.20 6.74 1.93
C GLY A 171 -20.69 6.75 2.29
N THR A 172 -21.51 6.41 1.30
CA THR A 172 -22.99 6.38 1.44
C THR A 172 -23.55 4.99 1.75
N GLY A 173 -22.71 3.96 1.63
CA GLY A 173 -23.07 2.57 1.92
C GLY A 173 -22.86 2.22 3.39
N GLU A 174 -23.13 0.96 3.72
CA GLU A 174 -22.69 0.35 4.98
C GLU A 174 -21.82 -0.87 4.62
N TYR A 175 -20.71 -1.03 5.33
CA TYR A 175 -19.86 -2.21 5.25
C TYR A 175 -19.32 -2.56 6.62
N ASN A 176 -19.67 -3.72 7.16
CA ASN A 176 -19.18 -4.13 8.47
C ASN A 176 -17.80 -4.78 8.34
N GLY A 177 -16.80 -4.17 9.00
CA GLY A 177 -15.41 -4.60 8.91
C GLY A 177 -15.16 -6.03 9.40
N ARG A 178 -15.80 -6.41 10.50
CA ARG A 178 -15.74 -7.76 11.10
C ARG A 178 -16.36 -8.83 10.21
N LYS A 179 -17.41 -8.47 9.47
CA LYS A 179 -18.09 -9.34 8.49
C LYS A 179 -17.40 -9.36 7.12
N GLY A 180 -16.51 -8.40 6.85
CA GLY A 180 -15.79 -8.27 5.60
C GLY A 180 -14.66 -9.28 5.39
N ARG A 181 -14.08 -9.28 4.20
CA ARG A 181 -12.84 -10.03 3.88
C ARG A 181 -11.59 -9.22 4.24
N VAL A 182 -10.42 -9.87 4.15
CA VAL A 182 -9.13 -9.20 4.36
C VAL A 182 -8.82 -8.34 3.14
N TRP A 183 -8.43 -7.08 3.37
CA TRP A 183 -8.23 -6.06 2.33
C TRP A 183 -6.95 -6.22 1.52
N TYR A 184 -5.99 -7.00 2.00
CA TYR A 184 -4.72 -7.19 1.33
C TYR A 184 -4.08 -8.53 1.69
N SER A 185 -3.07 -8.90 0.92
CA SER A 185 -2.11 -9.95 1.23
C SER A 185 -0.68 -9.41 1.07
N ARG A 186 0.33 -10.21 1.41
CA ARG A 186 1.73 -9.89 1.13
C ARG A 186 2.31 -10.91 0.16
N ASN A 187 3.03 -10.43 -0.84
CA ASN A 187 3.76 -11.32 -1.75
C ASN A 187 5.10 -11.77 -1.13
N ALA A 188 5.84 -12.62 -1.83
CA ALA A 188 7.13 -13.12 -1.37
C ALA A 188 8.20 -12.04 -1.16
N ALA A 189 8.05 -10.86 -1.79
CA ALA A 189 8.93 -9.71 -1.61
C ALA A 189 8.47 -8.78 -0.45
N GLY A 190 7.41 -9.15 0.27
CA GLY A 190 6.85 -8.37 1.38
C GLY A 190 5.96 -7.19 0.96
N LYS A 191 5.75 -6.97 -0.35
CA LYS A 191 4.87 -5.90 -0.85
C LYS A 191 3.43 -6.18 -0.47
N VAL A 192 2.70 -5.11 -0.18
CA VAL A 192 1.25 -5.17 0.02
C VAL A 192 0.58 -5.37 -1.33
N VAL A 193 -0.26 -6.40 -1.42
CA VAL A 193 -1.10 -6.68 -2.59
C VAL A 193 -2.54 -6.50 -2.14
N THR A 194 -3.17 -5.40 -2.54
CA THR A 194 -4.58 -5.12 -2.22
C THR A 194 -5.50 -6.17 -2.84
N ALA A 195 -6.68 -6.37 -2.25
CA ALA A 195 -7.67 -7.34 -2.71
C ALA A 195 -8.79 -6.68 -3.54
N SER A 196 -9.38 -7.45 -4.46
CA SER A 196 -10.70 -7.16 -5.02
C SER A 196 -11.75 -7.95 -4.25
N ILE A 197 -12.63 -7.26 -3.53
CA ILE A 197 -13.64 -7.85 -2.65
C ILE A 197 -15.00 -7.65 -3.30
N GLY A 198 -15.67 -8.76 -3.67
CA GLY A 198 -16.97 -8.70 -4.35
C GLY A 198 -16.94 -8.04 -5.73
N GLY A 199 -15.78 -8.06 -6.40
CA GLY A 199 -15.58 -7.36 -7.68
C GLY A 199 -15.30 -5.86 -7.53
N ALA A 200 -14.93 -5.41 -6.32
CA ALA A 200 -14.54 -4.04 -6.02
C ALA A 200 -13.08 -4.04 -5.55
N GLY A 201 -12.18 -3.48 -6.38
CA GLY A 201 -10.76 -3.32 -6.13
C GLY A 201 -10.50 -2.19 -5.14
N LEU A 202 -9.44 -2.34 -4.35
CA LEU A 202 -8.98 -1.35 -3.38
C LEU A 202 -7.81 -0.53 -3.93
N PHE A 203 -8.02 0.78 -4.01
CA PHE A 203 -6.97 1.76 -4.29
C PHE A 203 -6.51 2.42 -2.99
N ILE A 204 -5.21 2.75 -2.90
CA ILE A 204 -4.66 3.52 -1.78
C ILE A 204 -4.11 4.83 -2.32
N GLU A 205 -4.73 5.93 -1.92
CA GLU A 205 -4.33 7.28 -2.31
C GLU A 205 -3.16 7.79 -1.44
N GLY A 206 -2.62 8.96 -1.80
CA GLY A 206 -1.66 9.68 -0.93
C GLY A 206 -0.32 8.98 -0.70
N LEU A 207 0.00 7.93 -1.46
CA LEU A 207 1.30 7.26 -1.37
C LEU A 207 2.39 8.11 -2.02
N SER A 208 3.50 8.30 -1.30
CA SER A 208 4.71 8.91 -1.85
C SER A 208 5.30 8.04 -2.98
N THR A 209 6.18 8.63 -3.78
CA THR A 209 6.86 7.93 -4.88
C THR A 209 7.65 6.69 -4.40
N ALA A 210 8.27 6.78 -3.22
CA ALA A 210 8.95 5.63 -2.59
C ALA A 210 7.94 4.54 -2.19
N GLU A 211 6.79 4.94 -1.64
CA GLU A 211 5.76 4.02 -1.17
C GLU A 211 5.02 3.31 -2.30
N LYS A 212 4.87 3.96 -3.47
CA LYS A 212 4.35 3.33 -4.70
C LYS A 212 5.16 2.09 -5.10
N GLN A 213 6.44 1.98 -4.72
CA GLN A 213 7.26 0.79 -4.99
C GLN A 213 6.93 -0.40 -4.06
N ASN A 214 6.21 -0.18 -2.96
CA ASN A 214 5.92 -1.18 -1.92
C ASN A 214 4.52 -1.78 -2.01
N VAL A 215 3.76 -1.44 -3.06
CA VAL A 215 2.37 -1.89 -3.24
C VAL A 215 2.12 -2.45 -4.64
N ILE A 216 1.16 -3.37 -4.73
CA ILE A 216 0.50 -3.81 -5.96
C ILE A 216 -0.99 -3.61 -5.74
N MET A 217 -1.64 -2.80 -6.59
CA MET A 217 -3.08 -2.58 -6.51
C MET A 217 -3.81 -3.69 -7.28
N THR A 218 -5.00 -4.08 -6.86
CA THR A 218 -5.84 -5.04 -7.59
C THR A 218 -7.14 -4.34 -7.96
N ASP A 219 -7.39 -4.23 -9.27
CA ASP A 219 -8.55 -3.50 -9.80
C ASP A 219 -9.88 -4.26 -9.60
N ASP A 220 -11.00 -3.61 -9.94
CA ASP A 220 -12.35 -4.20 -9.87
C ASP A 220 -12.46 -5.53 -10.65
N ALA A 221 -11.72 -5.66 -11.75
CA ALA A 221 -11.67 -6.87 -12.57
C ALA A 221 -10.72 -7.95 -12.02
N GLY A 222 -10.03 -7.69 -10.91
CA GLY A 222 -9.09 -8.61 -10.27
C GLY A 222 -7.69 -8.61 -10.89
N ASN A 223 -7.37 -7.64 -11.75
CA ASN A 223 -6.04 -7.54 -12.36
C ASN A 223 -5.07 -6.79 -11.45
N PRO A 224 -3.82 -7.28 -11.30
CA PRO A 224 -2.79 -6.55 -10.60
C PRO A 224 -2.37 -5.31 -11.39
N LYS A 225 -2.06 -4.23 -10.67
CA LYS A 225 -1.56 -2.95 -11.17
C LYS A 225 -0.29 -2.59 -10.42
N THR A 226 0.78 -2.37 -11.17
CA THR A 226 2.11 -2.04 -10.65
C THR A 226 2.51 -0.65 -11.10
N TYR A 227 3.11 0.12 -10.20
CA TYR A 227 3.63 1.43 -10.57
C TYR A 227 4.93 1.31 -11.38
N PRO A 228 5.20 2.25 -12.29
CA PRO A 228 6.51 2.44 -12.90
C PRO A 228 7.58 2.57 -11.83
N TYR A 229 8.80 2.18 -12.18
CA TYR A 229 9.92 2.28 -11.27
C TYR A 229 10.43 3.72 -11.15
N PHE A 230 10.58 4.20 -9.91
CA PHE A 230 11.02 5.55 -9.60
C PHE A 230 12.27 5.54 -8.69
N PRO A 231 13.50 5.44 -9.22
CA PRO A 231 14.72 5.52 -8.41
C PRO A 231 14.85 6.89 -7.75
N GLU A 232 15.33 6.93 -6.50
CA GLU A 232 15.75 8.18 -5.86
C GLU A 232 17.19 8.51 -6.27
N VAL A 233 17.39 9.62 -6.95
CA VAL A 233 18.73 10.14 -7.27
C VAL A 233 19.14 11.09 -6.14
N GLN A 234 20.28 10.80 -5.51
CA GLN A 234 20.83 11.59 -4.40
C GLN A 234 22.16 12.20 -4.78
N ILE A 235 22.23 13.52 -4.89
CA ILE A 235 23.43 14.27 -5.24
C ILE A 235 24.02 14.89 -3.97
N THR A 236 25.20 14.43 -3.56
CA THR A 236 25.97 15.05 -2.47
C THR A 236 26.77 16.23 -3.02
N VAL A 237 26.47 17.44 -2.55
CA VAL A 237 27.00 18.71 -3.08
C VAL A 237 28.22 19.26 -2.32
N GLY A 238 28.60 18.64 -1.20
CA GLY A 238 29.77 19.05 -0.41
C GLY A 238 29.58 20.34 0.41
N ALA A 239 30.43 20.55 1.41
CA ALA A 239 30.25 21.62 2.40
C ALA A 239 30.45 23.04 1.82
N ALA A 240 31.29 23.19 0.80
CA ALA A 240 31.56 24.50 0.19
C ALA A 240 30.30 25.06 -0.51
N ALA A 241 29.62 24.25 -1.33
CA ALA A 241 28.37 24.64 -1.98
C ALA A 241 27.22 24.85 -0.98
N VAL A 242 27.20 24.10 0.13
CA VAL A 242 26.20 24.32 1.20
C VAL A 242 26.43 25.64 1.93
N ALA A 243 27.68 26.09 2.07
CA ALA A 243 28.03 27.33 2.74
C ALA A 243 27.87 28.58 1.85
N ASP A 244 27.87 28.40 0.52
CA ASP A 244 27.62 29.45 -0.45
C ASP A 244 26.11 29.61 -0.68
N THR A 245 25.55 30.76 -0.27
CA THR A 245 24.11 31.04 -0.38
C THR A 245 23.63 31.13 -1.81
N ASP A 246 24.51 31.45 -2.74
CA ASP A 246 24.19 31.68 -4.14
C ASP A 246 24.61 30.51 -5.04
N ALA A 247 25.16 29.43 -4.45
CA ALA A 247 25.46 28.22 -5.18
C ALA A 247 24.22 27.60 -5.81
N TRP A 248 24.36 27.17 -7.06
CA TRP A 248 23.29 26.56 -7.85
C TRP A 248 23.68 25.16 -8.33
N TYR A 249 22.66 24.36 -8.65
CA TYR A 249 22.83 23.06 -9.28
C TYR A 249 21.94 22.93 -10.51
N HIS A 250 22.38 22.10 -11.46
CA HIS A 250 21.59 21.77 -12.65
C HIS A 250 21.97 20.38 -13.17
N VAL A 251 20.97 19.56 -13.45
CA VAL A 251 21.14 18.24 -14.05
C VAL A 251 20.71 18.22 -15.51
N PHE A 252 21.59 17.79 -16.40
CA PHE A 252 21.35 17.61 -17.84
C PHE A 252 21.48 16.16 -18.27
N TYR A 253 20.87 15.80 -19.40
CA TYR A 253 21.24 14.56 -20.08
C TYR A 253 22.63 14.70 -20.72
N GLN A 254 23.49 13.73 -20.48
CA GLN A 254 24.83 13.71 -21.08
C GLN A 254 24.76 13.47 -22.59
N ASP A 255 23.97 12.49 -23.00
CA ASP A 255 23.85 12.01 -24.37
C ASP A 255 22.36 11.78 -24.66
N GLY A 256 21.73 12.80 -25.24
CA GLY A 256 20.36 12.81 -25.72
C GLY A 256 20.30 12.53 -27.22
N ALA A 257 19.11 12.64 -27.80
CA ALA A 257 18.93 12.58 -29.24
C ALA A 257 19.25 13.95 -29.87
N SER A 258 20.05 13.94 -30.95
CA SER A 258 20.37 15.11 -31.77
C SER A 258 21.13 16.23 -31.03
N GLU A 259 20.45 17.33 -30.69
CA GLU A 259 21.01 18.52 -30.05
C GLU A 259 20.68 18.58 -28.55
N ALA A 260 20.08 17.52 -28.00
CA ALA A 260 19.62 17.45 -26.62
C ALA A 260 20.72 17.21 -25.59
N ASP A 261 21.96 17.06 -26.04
CA ASP A 261 23.14 16.73 -25.23
C ASP A 261 23.57 17.91 -24.38
N PHE A 262 24.10 17.59 -23.20
CA PHE A 262 24.91 18.53 -22.44
C PHE A 262 26.02 19.09 -23.32
N ASP A 263 26.26 20.41 -23.26
CA ASP A 263 27.19 21.21 -24.09
C ASP A 263 26.67 21.70 -25.46
N LYS A 264 25.45 21.33 -25.84
CA LYS A 264 24.79 21.83 -27.06
C LYS A 264 23.74 22.89 -26.79
N THR A 265 23.35 23.61 -27.84
CA THR A 265 22.32 24.67 -27.75
C THR A 265 20.95 24.10 -27.35
N GLY A 266 20.68 22.82 -27.63
CA GLY A 266 19.43 22.15 -27.29
C GLY A 266 19.46 21.35 -25.98
N ALA A 267 20.49 21.52 -25.13
CA ALA A 267 20.68 20.72 -23.92
C ALA A 267 19.40 20.62 -23.08
N VAL A 268 18.99 19.39 -22.77
CA VAL A 268 17.75 19.12 -22.04
C VAL A 268 18.04 18.94 -20.55
N THR A 269 17.29 19.68 -19.73
CA THR A 269 17.27 19.51 -18.27
C THR A 269 16.54 18.22 -17.92
N VAL A 270 17.11 17.43 -17.02
CA VAL A 270 16.44 16.26 -16.46
C VAL A 270 15.27 16.76 -15.61
N ASN A 271 14.09 16.17 -15.77
CA ASN A 271 12.97 16.40 -14.86
C ASN A 271 12.88 15.27 -13.82
N ASP A 272 12.33 15.60 -12.66
CA ASP A 272 11.89 14.62 -11.68
C ASP A 272 10.66 13.83 -12.20
N SER A 273 10.18 12.88 -11.38
CA SER A 273 9.03 12.04 -11.71
C SER A 273 7.70 12.80 -11.81
N GLU A 274 7.64 14.03 -11.31
CA GLU A 274 6.46 14.91 -11.35
C GLU A 274 6.53 15.91 -12.52
N GLY A 275 7.64 15.92 -13.25
CA GLY A 275 7.86 16.78 -14.41
C GLY A 275 8.52 18.12 -14.07
N ASN A 276 9.01 18.32 -12.85
CA ASN A 276 9.73 19.53 -12.47
C ASN A 276 11.20 19.46 -12.93
N PRO A 277 11.78 20.53 -13.48
CA PRO A 277 13.17 20.55 -13.89
C PRO A 277 14.11 20.45 -12.67
N VAL A 278 15.09 19.55 -12.74
CA VAL A 278 16.09 19.34 -11.67
C VAL A 278 17.20 20.37 -11.81
N LYS A 279 16.91 21.58 -11.34
CA LYS A 279 17.83 22.71 -11.20
C LYS A 279 17.33 23.64 -10.10
N GLY A 280 18.24 24.33 -9.43
CA GLY A 280 17.85 25.18 -8.31
C GLY A 280 19.03 25.75 -7.56
N ASN A 281 18.75 26.26 -6.38
CA ASN A 281 19.75 26.82 -5.48
C ASN A 281 20.10 25.78 -4.41
N VAL A 282 21.39 25.51 -4.23
CA VAL A 282 21.88 24.49 -3.31
C VAL A 282 21.42 24.79 -1.88
N SER A 283 21.55 26.03 -1.41
CA SER A 283 21.20 26.39 -0.04
C SER A 283 19.71 26.20 0.28
N THR A 284 18.85 26.35 -0.73
CA THR A 284 17.40 26.22 -0.62
C THR A 284 16.95 24.77 -0.65
N ASP A 285 17.49 23.99 -1.59
CA ASP A 285 16.93 22.68 -1.95
C ASP A 285 17.63 21.52 -1.24
N GLN A 286 18.82 21.74 -0.65
CA GLN A 286 19.56 20.69 0.04
C GLN A 286 18.95 20.33 1.39
N VAL A 287 18.94 19.03 1.68
CA VAL A 287 18.67 18.51 3.02
C VAL A 287 19.87 17.65 3.44
N ALA A 288 20.53 18.05 4.54
CA ALA A 288 21.70 17.35 5.07
C ALA A 288 22.84 17.15 4.03
N GLY A 289 23.08 18.15 3.19
CA GLY A 289 24.12 18.17 2.15
C GLY A 289 23.77 17.41 0.88
N LYS A 290 22.49 17.06 0.68
CA LYS A 290 22.01 16.31 -0.48
C LYS A 290 20.86 17.01 -1.20
N ILE A 291 20.91 16.98 -2.52
CA ILE A 291 19.75 17.24 -3.40
C ILE A 291 19.19 15.88 -3.79
N SER A 292 17.91 15.63 -3.48
CA SER A 292 17.21 14.37 -3.79
C SER A 292 16.05 14.62 -4.74
N PHE A 293 15.89 13.75 -5.73
CA PHE A 293 14.69 13.72 -6.58
C PHE A 293 14.39 12.29 -7.02
N ALA A 294 13.11 11.99 -7.24
CA ALA A 294 12.71 10.73 -7.86
C ALA A 294 12.73 10.87 -9.38
N TYR A 295 13.27 9.89 -10.10
CA TYR A 295 13.29 9.90 -11.57
C TYR A 295 12.28 8.91 -12.15
N ALA A 296 11.57 9.26 -13.22
CA ALA A 296 10.60 8.37 -13.87
C ALA A 296 11.28 7.33 -14.79
N TYR A 297 12.01 6.36 -14.24
CA TYR A 297 12.87 5.45 -15.02
C TYR A 297 12.13 4.68 -16.13
N ASP A 298 10.95 4.12 -15.81
CA ASP A 298 10.19 3.29 -16.74
C ASP A 298 9.31 4.08 -17.73
N THR A 299 9.13 5.39 -17.55
CA THR A 299 8.24 6.22 -18.40
C THR A 299 8.89 7.46 -19.01
N ASN A 300 10.04 7.90 -18.51
CA ASN A 300 10.69 9.12 -18.99
C ASN A 300 11.32 8.93 -20.38
N THR A 301 10.85 9.76 -21.31
CA THR A 301 11.30 9.84 -22.71
C THR A 301 11.94 11.19 -23.07
N GLN A 302 12.33 11.98 -22.07
CA GLN A 302 12.99 13.26 -22.29
C GLN A 302 14.29 13.08 -23.10
N ALA A 303 14.71 14.18 -23.74
CA ALA A 303 15.84 14.20 -24.65
C ALA A 303 15.74 13.16 -25.80
N GLY A 304 14.55 12.68 -26.14
CA GLY A 304 14.35 11.69 -27.20
C GLY A 304 14.90 10.30 -26.88
N LEU A 305 15.18 10.02 -25.60
CA LEU A 305 15.71 8.74 -25.15
C LEU A 305 14.58 7.76 -24.82
N SER A 306 14.72 6.48 -25.16
CA SER A 306 13.73 5.44 -24.83
C SER A 306 13.52 5.28 -23.32
N ALA A 307 12.30 5.00 -22.87
CA ALA A 307 12.02 4.70 -21.46
C ALA A 307 12.60 3.33 -21.02
N GLY A 308 12.77 3.11 -19.72
CA GLY A 308 13.23 1.83 -19.17
C GLY A 308 14.71 1.50 -19.38
N VAL A 309 15.52 2.48 -19.79
CA VAL A 309 16.96 2.33 -20.02
C VAL A 309 17.76 3.26 -19.12
N ASN A 310 18.99 2.84 -18.79
CA ASN A 310 19.95 3.66 -18.05
C ASN A 310 20.18 5.00 -18.76
N LYS A 311 20.17 6.09 -18.01
CA LYS A 311 20.28 7.45 -18.56
C LYS A 311 21.59 8.10 -18.11
N PRO A 312 22.51 8.40 -19.03
CA PRO A 312 23.72 9.14 -18.68
C PRO A 312 23.34 10.61 -18.45
N ILE A 313 23.80 11.18 -17.35
CA ILE A 313 23.49 12.54 -16.90
C ILE A 313 24.77 13.28 -16.52
N VAL A 314 24.69 14.60 -16.58
CA VAL A 314 25.72 15.52 -16.08
C VAL A 314 25.12 16.35 -14.98
N VAL A 315 25.74 16.32 -13.81
CA VAL A 315 25.40 17.17 -12.67
C VAL A 315 26.42 18.30 -12.61
N LEU A 316 25.93 19.53 -12.56
CA LEU A 316 26.72 20.72 -12.34
C LEU A 316 26.36 21.32 -10.99
N VAL A 317 27.38 21.74 -10.24
CA VAL A 317 27.25 22.53 -9.02
C VAL A 317 28.29 23.63 -9.06
N GLU A 318 27.89 24.88 -8.87
CA GLU A 318 28.76 26.04 -8.99
C GLU A 318 28.33 27.14 -8.03
N GLY A 319 29.30 27.86 -7.46
CA GLY A 319 29.08 28.99 -6.57
C GLY A 319 29.17 30.33 -7.29
N ASP A 320 28.59 31.38 -6.69
CA ASP A 320 28.77 32.78 -7.14
C ASP A 320 29.84 33.47 -6.29
N GLY A 321 31.04 32.89 -6.30
CA GLY A 321 32.22 33.40 -5.57
C GLY A 321 32.54 32.70 -4.24
N GLY A 322 31.71 31.79 -3.73
CA GLY A 322 32.01 31.01 -2.51
C GLY A 322 32.58 29.61 -2.77
N CYS A 323 32.25 28.99 -3.90
CA CYS A 323 32.82 27.71 -4.32
C CYS A 323 33.08 27.64 -5.83
N ALA A 324 34.06 26.82 -6.22
CA ALA A 324 34.40 26.58 -7.61
C ALA A 324 33.28 25.79 -8.33
N GLN A 325 33.44 25.57 -9.63
CA GLN A 325 32.57 24.66 -10.38
C GLN A 325 32.96 23.19 -10.16
N ALA A 326 31.97 22.33 -9.99
CA ALA A 326 32.09 20.89 -10.11
C ALA A 326 31.16 20.37 -11.22
N ILE A 327 31.69 19.47 -12.03
CA ILE A 327 30.94 18.73 -13.05
C ILE A 327 31.12 17.24 -12.76
N THR A 328 30.03 16.50 -12.72
CA THR A 328 30.04 15.05 -12.47
C THR A 328 29.18 14.32 -13.48
N TYR A 329 29.79 13.36 -14.15
CA TYR A 329 29.10 12.43 -15.03
C TYR A 329 28.61 11.22 -14.23
N ALA A 330 27.35 10.87 -14.39
CA ALA A 330 26.73 9.75 -13.71
C ALA A 330 25.70 9.07 -14.61
N THR A 331 25.19 7.94 -14.15
CA THR A 331 24.13 7.21 -14.86
C THR A 331 22.99 6.95 -13.89
N ILE A 332 21.78 7.38 -14.25
CA ILE A 332 20.58 6.95 -13.55
C ILE A 332 20.30 5.50 -13.96
N THR A 333 20.45 4.60 -13.00
CA THR A 333 20.18 3.17 -13.13
C THR A 333 18.85 2.80 -12.51
N ARG A 334 18.41 1.55 -12.72
CA ARG A 334 17.23 0.99 -12.06
C ARG A 334 17.50 0.52 -10.62
N ASP A 335 18.36 1.21 -9.89
CA ASP A 335 18.68 0.93 -8.49
C ASP A 335 17.77 1.76 -7.56
N PRO A 336 17.46 1.31 -6.33
CA PRO A 336 16.56 2.07 -5.44
C PRO A 336 17.06 3.47 -5.13
N VAL A 337 18.38 3.59 -5.00
CA VAL A 337 19.09 4.83 -4.79
C VAL A 337 20.25 4.92 -5.77
N VAL A 338 20.30 6.02 -6.53
CA VAL A 338 21.43 6.38 -7.39
C VAL A 338 22.22 7.47 -6.67
N ALA A 339 23.31 7.07 -6.00
CA ALA A 339 24.17 7.98 -5.26
C ALA A 339 25.21 8.65 -6.16
N ILE A 340 25.24 9.98 -6.15
CA ILE A 340 26.14 10.81 -6.94
C ILE A 340 26.85 11.78 -5.99
N THR A 341 28.14 12.06 -6.22
CA THR A 341 28.87 13.11 -5.51
C THR A 341 29.34 14.15 -6.51
N CYS A 342 28.85 15.38 -6.37
CA CYS A 342 29.24 16.53 -7.17
C CYS A 342 29.61 17.66 -6.19
N ALA A 343 30.82 17.58 -5.63
CA ALA A 343 31.25 18.43 -4.53
C ALA A 343 32.33 19.41 -4.99
N PRO A 344 32.00 20.69 -5.26
CA PRO A 344 32.99 21.69 -5.57
C PRO A 344 33.89 21.99 -4.36
N ALA A 345 35.13 22.38 -4.66
CA ALA A 345 36.03 22.92 -3.66
C ALA A 345 35.64 24.36 -3.31
N ALA A 346 36.02 24.83 -2.12
CA ALA A 346 35.92 26.25 -1.80
C ALA A 346 36.77 27.05 -2.79
N ASP A 347 36.23 28.17 -3.29
CA ASP A 347 37.01 29.13 -4.05
C ASP A 347 37.57 30.16 -3.08
N LEU A 348 38.89 30.36 -3.12
CA LEU A 348 39.60 31.31 -2.26
C LEU A 348 39.92 32.62 -2.99
N ASN A 349 39.51 32.76 -4.25
CA ASN A 349 39.81 33.92 -5.08
C ASN A 349 38.68 34.97 -5.14
N ALA A 350 37.77 34.98 -4.16
CA ALA A 350 36.74 36.01 -3.99
C ALA A 350 37.33 37.40 -3.67
#